data_AF-A0A0H3D1Z5-F1
#
_entry.id   AF-A0A0H3D1Z5-F1
#
_cell.length_a   1.000
_cell.length_b   1.000
_cell.length_c   1.000
_cell.angle_alpha   90.00
_cell.angle_beta   90.00
_cell.angle_gamma   90.00
#
_symmetry.space_group_name_H-M   'P 1'
#
loop_
_entity.id
_entity.type
_entity.pdbx_description
1 polymer ?
#
loop_
_entity_poly.entity_id
_entity_poly.type
_entity_poly.pdbx_seq_one_letter_code
_entity_poly.pdbx_strand_id
1 'polypeptide(L)'
;MNTELNRRAMAMLRAVGAGRAELTCSCEPDLRVDGLPCCDQATAHQLARAGLIRPVRVVAVGQWTRAELTAEGLRALGGTRAAA
;
A
#
# COMPACT_ATOMS: atom_id res chain seq x y z
N MET A 1 -18.09 0.02 -5.38
CA MET A 1 -17.26 0.84 -6.29
C MET A 1 -16.08 -0.01 -6.71
N ASN A 2 -16.16 -0.64 -7.88
CA ASN A 2 -15.05 -1.41 -8.46
C ASN A 2 -14.08 -0.40 -9.09
N THR A 3 -13.24 0.21 -8.26
CA THR A 3 -12.10 0.98 -8.76
C THR A 3 -11.10 -0.04 -9.28
N GLU A 4 -11.10 -0.28 -10.59
CA GLU A 4 -10.06 -1.09 -11.21
C GLU A 4 -8.70 -0.52 -10.81
N LEU A 5 -7.95 -1.29 -10.05
CA LEU A 5 -6.63 -0.89 -9.61
C LEU A 5 -5.72 -0.84 -10.84
N ASN A 6 -5.16 0.33 -11.12
CA ASN A 6 -4.20 0.45 -12.20
C ASN A 6 -2.93 -0.38 -11.91
N ARG A 7 -2.09 -0.60 -12.94
CA ARG A 7 -0.88 -1.42 -12.80
C ARG A 7 0.08 -0.94 -11.70
N ARG A 8 0.13 0.36 -11.42
CA ARG A 8 0.99 0.94 -10.37
C ARG A 8 0.48 0.56 -8.98
N ALA A 9 -0.82 0.73 -8.73
CA ALA A 9 -1.48 0.32 -7.50
C ALA A 9 -1.30 -1.19 -7.25
N MET A 10 -1.45 -2.01 -8.31
CA MET A 10 -1.20 -3.45 -8.21
C MET A 10 0.26 -3.79 -7.89
N ALA A 11 1.22 -3.10 -8.47
CA ALA A 11 2.64 -3.29 -8.14
C ALA A 11 2.93 -2.94 -6.66
N MET A 12 2.32 -1.87 -6.14
CA MET A 12 2.44 -1.50 -4.72
C MET A 12 1.83 -2.56 -3.80
N LEU A 13 0.61 -3.04 -4.09
CA LEU A 13 -0.02 -4.11 -3.29
C LEU A 13 0.82 -5.39 -3.30
N ARG A 14 1.44 -5.74 -4.42
CA ARG A 14 2.37 -6.88 -4.50
C ARG A 14 3.62 -6.65 -3.66
N ALA A 15 4.21 -5.45 -3.68
CA ALA A 15 5.37 -5.13 -2.86
C ALA A 15 5.05 -5.19 -1.35
N VAL A 16 3.87 -4.70 -0.95
CA VAL A 16 3.37 -4.80 0.43
C VAL A 16 3.12 -6.25 0.81
N GLY A 17 2.44 -7.04 -0.04
CA GLY A 17 2.22 -8.47 0.19
C GLY A 17 3.50 -9.29 0.27
N ALA A 18 4.58 -8.85 -0.41
CA ALA A 18 5.91 -9.43 -0.31
C ALA A 18 6.72 -8.96 0.93
N GLY A 19 6.16 -8.09 1.77
CA GLY A 19 6.82 -7.58 2.97
C GLY A 19 7.99 -6.61 2.69
N ARG A 20 8.05 -6.05 1.47
CA ARG A 20 9.12 -5.14 1.02
C ARG A 20 8.82 -3.67 1.30
N ALA A 21 7.59 -3.37 1.71
CA ALA A 21 7.11 -2.00 1.86
C ALA A 21 7.03 -1.57 3.32
N GLU A 22 7.23 -0.28 3.54
CA GLU A 22 7.10 0.39 4.83
C GLU A 22 6.24 1.65 4.68
N LEU A 23 5.53 2.00 5.75
CA LEU A 23 4.68 3.18 5.87
C LEU A 23 5.12 4.04 7.04
N THR A 24 4.91 5.35 6.92
CA THR A 24 4.91 6.25 8.09
C THR A 24 3.58 6.16 8.85
N CYS A 25 3.55 6.68 10.09
CA CYS A 25 2.32 6.76 10.88
C CYS A 25 1.67 8.14 10.72
N SER A 26 0.70 8.25 9.81
CA SER A 26 -0.07 9.48 9.50
C SER A 26 -1.45 9.13 8.92
N CYS A 27 -2.36 10.12 8.84
CA CYS A 27 -3.62 10.00 8.11
C CYS A 27 -3.44 9.92 6.58
N GLU A 28 -2.29 10.41 6.10
CA GLU A 28 -1.77 10.21 4.74
C GLU A 28 -0.35 9.66 4.86
N PRO A 29 -0.19 8.33 5.02
CA PRO A 29 1.11 7.75 5.26
C PRO A 29 1.90 7.62 3.96
N ASP A 30 3.16 8.05 3.99
CA ASP A 30 4.08 7.85 2.87
C ASP A 30 4.52 6.40 2.78
N LEU A 31 4.75 5.91 1.57
CA LEU A 31 5.20 4.54 1.27
C LEU A 31 6.64 4.55 0.76
N ARG A 32 7.44 3.61 1.26
CA ARG A 32 8.73 3.27 0.66
C ARG A 32 8.81 1.77 0.39
N VAL A 33 9.59 1.38 -0.60
CA VAL A 33 9.83 -0.02 -0.98
C VAL A 33 11.33 -0.24 -1.01
N ASP A 34 11.79 -1.26 -0.29
CA ASP A 34 13.22 -1.57 -0.10
C ASP A 34 14.06 -0.36 0.35
N GLY A 35 13.49 0.44 1.27
CA GLY A 35 14.14 1.64 1.81
C GLY A 35 14.10 2.87 0.90
N LEU A 36 13.58 2.77 -0.33
CA LEU A 36 13.48 3.90 -1.27
C LEU A 36 12.05 4.48 -1.28
N PRO A 37 11.89 5.81 -1.12
CA PRO A 37 10.59 6.46 -1.24
C PRO A 37 9.92 6.11 -2.57
N CYS A 38 8.65 5.72 -2.51
CA CYS A 38 7.88 5.45 -3.71
C CYS A 38 7.71 6.75 -4.52
N CYS A 39 7.90 6.69 -5.85
CA CYS A 39 7.76 7.85 -6.72
C CYS A 39 6.31 8.32 -6.89
N ASP A 40 5.34 7.48 -6.52
CA ASP A 40 3.91 7.74 -6.66
C ASP A 40 3.23 7.69 -5.28
N GLN A 41 3.56 8.66 -4.43
CA GLN A 41 2.97 8.78 -3.10
C GLN A 41 1.45 9.01 -3.15
N ALA A 42 0.95 9.67 -4.20
CA ALA A 42 -0.47 9.88 -4.38
C ALA A 42 -1.25 8.55 -4.45
N THR A 43 -0.76 7.57 -5.23
CA THR A 43 -1.36 6.24 -5.26
C THR A 43 -1.22 5.54 -3.90
N ALA A 44 -0.08 5.67 -3.20
CA ALA A 44 0.08 5.10 -1.86
C ALA A 44 -0.93 5.66 -0.85
N HIS A 45 -1.13 6.98 -0.86
CA HIS A 45 -2.12 7.66 -0.02
C HIS A 45 -3.54 7.19 -0.33
N GLN A 46 -3.88 6.98 -1.61
CA GLN A 46 -5.18 6.42 -2.00
C GLN A 46 -5.36 5.00 -1.49
N LEU A 47 -4.34 4.14 -1.58
CA LEU A 47 -4.40 2.77 -1.05
C LEU A 47 -4.59 2.74 0.46
N ALA A 48 -3.91 3.63 1.19
CA ALA A 48 -4.05 3.77 2.64
C ALA A 48 -5.43 4.31 3.02
N ARG A 49 -5.90 5.37 2.36
CA ARG A 49 -7.24 5.96 2.56
C ARG A 49 -8.36 4.96 2.23
N ALA A 50 -8.16 4.13 1.21
CA ALA A 50 -9.09 3.05 0.85
C ALA A 50 -9.02 1.85 1.80
N GLY A 51 -8.13 1.87 2.79
CA GLY A 51 -7.98 0.80 3.77
C GLY A 51 -7.43 -0.49 3.16
N LEU A 52 -6.72 -0.43 2.04
CA LEU A 52 -6.14 -1.62 1.38
C LEU A 52 -4.77 -2.00 1.97
N ILE A 53 -4.07 -1.02 2.54
CA ILE A 53 -2.78 -1.19 3.23
C ILE A 53 -2.82 -0.47 4.57
N ARG A 54 -2.03 -0.95 5.53
CA ARG A 54 -1.86 -0.30 6.82
C ARG A 54 -0.47 -0.54 7.41
N PRO A 55 0.01 0.30 8.34
CA PRO A 55 1.19 -0.01 9.13
C PRO A 55 0.93 -1.21 10.06
N VAL A 56 1.92 -2.11 10.23
CA VAL A 56 1.81 -3.28 11.12
C VAL A 56 1.69 -2.90 12.60
N ARG A 57 2.16 -1.70 12.97
CA ARG A 57 2.08 -1.16 14.33
C ARG A 57 2.08 0.36 14.28
N VAL A 58 1.57 1.01 15.32
CA VAL A 58 1.72 2.45 15.50
C VAL A 58 3.18 2.77 15.83
N VAL A 59 3.74 3.79 15.19
CA VAL A 59 5.09 4.31 15.46
C VAL A 59 5.02 5.83 15.63
N ALA A 60 6.09 6.43 16.16
CA ALA A 60 6.16 7.88 16.30
C ALA A 60 6.11 8.58 14.92
N VAL A 61 5.69 9.85 14.91
CA VAL A 61 5.66 10.65 13.69
C VAL A 61 7.06 10.69 13.05
N GLY A 62 7.12 10.52 11.73
CA GLY A 62 8.38 10.45 10.96
C GLY A 62 9.12 9.11 11.05
N GLN A 63 8.69 8.19 11.91
CA GLN A 63 9.21 6.82 11.92
C GLN A 63 8.49 5.95 10.89
N TRP A 64 9.22 4.94 10.43
CA TRP A 64 8.76 3.96 9.47
C TRP A 64 8.48 2.62 10.16
N THR A 65 7.49 1.91 9.65
CA THR A 65 7.21 0.54 10.03
C THR A 65 6.80 -0.26 8.82
N ARG A 66 6.86 -1.59 8.90
CA ARG A 66 6.39 -2.45 7.81
C ARG A 66 4.94 -2.15 7.47
N ALA A 67 4.64 -2.20 6.18
CA ALA A 67 3.28 -2.17 5.67
C ALA A 67 2.76 -3.61 5.57
N GLU A 68 1.46 -3.78 5.77
CA GLU A 68 0.77 -5.03 5.49
C GLU A 68 -0.50 -4.77 4.68
N LEU A 69 -0.93 -5.79 3.93
CA LEU A 69 -2.22 -5.80 3.27
C LEU A 69 -3.31 -6.03 4.30
N THR A 70 -4.41 -5.28 4.19
CA THR A 70 -5.65 -5.62 4.90
C THR A 70 -6.36 -6.78 4.20
N ALA A 71 -7.44 -7.27 4.80
CA ALA A 71 -8.29 -8.27 4.14
C ALA A 71 -8.87 -7.74 2.81
N GLU A 72 -9.24 -6.46 2.78
CA GLU A 72 -9.68 -5.74 1.59
C GLU A 72 -8.56 -5.65 0.54
N GLY A 73 -7.34 -5.31 0.96
CA GLY A 73 -6.17 -5.29 0.09
C GLY A 73 -5.84 -6.64 -0.54
N LEU A 74 -5.90 -7.71 0.25
CA LEU A 74 -5.73 -9.09 -0.22
C LEU A 74 -6.80 -9.48 -1.25
N ARG A 75 -8.07 -9.13 -0.99
CA ARG A 75 -9.17 -9.37 -1.93
C ARG A 75 -9.00 -8.59 -3.23
N ALA A 76 -8.60 -7.33 -3.16
CA ALA A 76 -8.33 -6.52 -4.34
C ALA A 76 -7.16 -7.08 -5.17
N LEU A 77 -6.11 -7.56 -4.50
CA LEU A 77 -4.96 -8.19 -5.13
C LEU A 77 -5.33 -9.50 -5.86
N GLY A 78 -6.18 -10.34 -5.25
CA GLY A 78 -6.64 -11.60 -5.83
C GLY A 78 -7.80 -11.47 -6.83
N GLY A 79 -8.61 -10.41 -6.72
CA GLY A 79 -9.76 -10.12 -7.58
C GLY A 79 -9.40 -9.41 -8.89
N THR A 80 -8.14 -8.99 -9.05
CA THR A 80 -7.68 -8.34 -10.28
C THR A 80 -7.47 -9.40 -11.37
N ARG A 81 -8.49 -9.64 -12.19
CA ARG A 81 -8.27 -10.25 -13.52
C ARG A 81 -7.50 -9.23 -14.36
N ALA A 82 -6.35 -9.65 -14.88
CA ALA A 82 -5.60 -8.85 -15.84
C ALA A 82 -6.51 -8.50 -17.04
N ALA A 83 -6.71 -7.21 -17.29
CA ALA A 83 -7.19 -6.76 -18.60
C ALA A 83 -6.12 -7.15 -19.62
N ALA A 84 -6.49 -8.10 -20.48
CA ALA A 84 -5.72 -8.56 -21.63
C ALA A 84 -5.86 -7.56 -22.79
#